data_AF-A0A2E1TIW6-F1
#
_entry.id   AF-A0A2E1TIW6-F1
#
_cell.length_a   1.000
_cell.length_b   1.000
_cell.length_c   1.000
_cell.angle_alpha   90.00
_cell.angle_beta   90.00
_cell.angle_gamma   90.00
#
_symmetry.space_group_name_H-M   'P 1'
#
loop_
_entity.id
_entity.type
_entity.pdbx_description
1 polymer ?
#
loop_
_entity_poly.entity_id
_entity_poly.type
_entity_poly.pdbx_seq_one_letter_code
_entity_poly.pdbx_strand_id
1 'polypeptide(L)'
;MNIQPSVKAIFFDFGGVITDSPFEAFNQFERGNKIPLDFIRKVNSINPNENAWAQFEKNQINLEQFDQLFSLESEKLGYKIAGKKIIQLLNGCIRPQMVSLVKRCKKKYITACLTNNIKPSSTTSSNSETANHKKIHQIFHHVIESSKIGVRKPEAAFYRHACTEVGVEPTSVIFLD
;
A
#
# COMPACT_ATOMS: atom_id res chain seq x y z
N MET A 1 -10.83 -8.43 37.77
CA MET A 1 -9.56 -8.82 37.12
C MET A 1 -9.61 -8.35 35.68
N ASN A 2 -8.73 -7.43 35.27
CA ASN A 2 -8.58 -7.10 33.85
C ASN A 2 -7.76 -8.22 33.21
N ILE A 3 -8.44 -9.20 32.61
CA ILE A 3 -7.79 -10.21 31.78
C ILE A 3 -7.35 -9.47 30.53
N GLN A 4 -6.04 -9.21 30.38
CA GLN A 4 -5.53 -8.76 29.10
C GLN A 4 -5.83 -9.86 28.07
N PRO A 5 -6.48 -9.52 26.93
CA PRO A 5 -6.75 -10.49 25.89
C PRO A 5 -5.44 -11.15 25.46
N SER A 6 -5.41 -12.49 25.44
CA SER A 6 -4.28 -13.21 24.84
C SER A 6 -4.25 -12.90 23.35
N VAL A 7 -3.12 -12.40 22.87
CA VAL A 7 -2.91 -12.08 21.45
C VAL A 7 -2.99 -13.37 20.64
N LYS A 8 -3.89 -13.41 19.67
CA LYS A 8 -4.10 -14.56 18.77
C LYS A 8 -3.58 -14.30 17.37
N ALA A 9 -3.63 -13.04 16.92
CA ALA A 9 -3.21 -12.67 15.59
C ALA A 9 -2.37 -11.40 15.55
N ILE A 10 -1.51 -11.32 14.54
CA ILE A 10 -0.71 -10.13 14.23
C ILE A 10 -0.98 -9.76 12.77
N PHE A 11 -1.54 -8.58 12.57
CA PHE A 11 -1.80 -7.99 11.27
C PHE A 11 -0.66 -7.04 10.92
N PHE A 12 -0.31 -6.99 9.63
CA PHE A 12 0.76 -6.13 9.11
C PHE A 12 0.24 -5.37 7.89
N ASP A 13 0.53 -4.07 7.77
CA ASP A 13 0.51 -3.41 6.48
C ASP A 13 1.62 -3.97 5.58
N PHE A 14 1.48 -3.76 4.28
CA PHE A 14 2.51 -4.09 3.31
C PHE A 14 3.44 -2.91 3.06
N GLY A 15 2.89 -1.77 2.63
CA GLY A 15 3.66 -0.55 2.36
C GLY A 15 4.17 0.09 3.65
N GLY A 16 5.43 0.55 3.70
CA GLY A 16 5.99 1.17 4.91
C GLY A 16 6.37 0.21 6.03
N VAL A 17 5.71 -0.95 6.13
CA VAL A 17 5.99 -2.02 7.11
C VAL A 17 6.81 -3.15 6.49
N ILE A 18 6.29 -3.85 5.47
CA ILE A 18 7.01 -4.95 4.81
C ILE A 18 7.94 -4.42 3.73
N THR A 19 7.53 -3.37 3.02
CA THR A 19 8.37 -2.62 2.10
C THR A 19 8.73 -1.25 2.68
N ASP A 20 9.67 -0.55 2.04
CA ASP A 20 9.90 0.86 2.33
C ASP A 20 8.63 1.69 2.08
N SER A 21 8.54 2.85 2.74
CA SER A 21 7.38 3.72 2.53
C SER A 21 7.43 4.29 1.11
N PRO A 22 6.30 4.33 0.38
CA PRO A 22 6.25 5.02 -0.91
C PRO A 22 6.63 6.50 -0.77
N PHE A 23 6.41 7.12 0.41
CA PHE A 23 6.83 8.50 0.67
C PHE A 23 8.36 8.64 0.74
N GLU A 24 9.06 7.65 1.30
CA GLU A 24 10.53 7.62 1.26
C GLU A 24 11.02 7.49 -0.18
N ALA A 25 10.37 6.65 -1.00
CA ALA A 25 10.69 6.49 -2.41
C ALA A 25 10.43 7.77 -3.22
N PHE A 26 9.33 8.47 -2.95
CA PHE A 26 9.02 9.78 -3.54
C PHE A 26 10.08 10.81 -3.18
N ASN A 27 10.45 10.93 -1.90
CA ASN A 27 11.46 11.89 -1.44
C ASN A 27 12.84 11.61 -2.05
N GLN A 28 13.21 10.33 -2.21
CA GLN A 28 14.44 9.95 -2.91
C GLN A 28 14.39 10.33 -4.39
N PHE A 29 13.27 10.08 -5.06
CA PHE A 29 13.06 10.47 -6.45
C PHE A 29 13.11 12.00 -6.62
N GLU A 30 12.42 12.75 -5.76
CA GLU A 30 12.40 14.21 -5.78
C GLU A 30 13.81 14.78 -5.61
N ARG A 31 14.56 14.30 -4.60
CA ARG A 31 15.95 14.69 -4.38
C ARG A 31 16.84 14.40 -5.58
N GLY A 32 16.71 13.21 -6.18
CA GLY A 32 17.48 12.81 -7.35
C GLY A 32 17.20 13.66 -8.59
N ASN A 33 16.01 14.26 -8.69
CA ASN A 33 15.58 15.08 -9.82
C ASN A 33 15.56 16.60 -9.51
N LYS A 34 16.09 17.01 -8.35
CA LYS A 34 16.08 18.42 -7.88
C LYS A 34 14.67 19.02 -7.77
N ILE A 35 13.70 18.19 -7.41
CA ILE A 35 12.31 18.59 -7.14
C ILE A 35 12.18 18.91 -5.64
N PRO A 36 11.36 19.90 -5.23
CA PRO A 36 11.10 20.19 -3.82
C PRO A 36 10.58 18.95 -3.07
N LEU A 37 10.96 18.85 -1.79
CA LEU A 37 10.48 17.80 -0.89
C LEU A 37 8.95 17.81 -0.82
N ASP A 38 8.34 16.63 -0.81
CA ASP A 38 6.90 16.39 -0.75
C ASP A 38 6.11 16.94 -1.95
N PHE A 39 6.76 17.29 -3.07
CA PHE A 39 6.08 17.78 -4.26
C PHE A 39 5.06 16.79 -4.82
N ILE A 40 5.40 15.50 -4.94
CA ILE A 40 4.49 14.46 -5.43
C ILE A 40 3.27 14.35 -4.50
N ARG A 41 3.51 14.40 -3.18
CA ARG A 41 2.42 14.37 -2.19
C ARG A 41 1.54 15.61 -2.29
N LYS A 42 2.13 16.79 -2.57
CA LYS A 42 1.40 18.02 -2.83
C LYS A 42 0.50 17.89 -4.06
N VAL A 43 0.99 17.33 -5.17
CA VAL A 43 0.18 17.04 -6.38
C VAL A 43 -1.03 16.19 -5.99
N ASN A 44 -0.81 15.08 -5.27
CA ASN A 44 -1.88 14.16 -4.82
C ASN A 44 -2.89 14.80 -3.85
N SER A 45 -2.52 15.89 -3.17
CA SER A 45 -3.38 16.57 -2.19
C SER A 45 -4.20 17.73 -2.78
N ILE A 46 -3.83 18.25 -3.95
CA ILE A 46 -4.56 19.33 -4.63
C ILE A 46 -5.76 18.73 -5.35
N ASN A 47 -6.95 19.27 -5.12
CA ASN A 47 -8.23 18.72 -5.60
C ASN A 47 -8.38 17.21 -5.26
N PRO A 48 -8.32 16.84 -3.98
CA PRO A 48 -8.12 15.45 -3.53
C PRO A 48 -9.29 14.51 -3.87
N ASN A 49 -10.40 15.03 -4.36
CA ASN A 49 -11.56 14.23 -4.80
C ASN A 49 -11.55 13.91 -6.30
N GLU A 50 -10.85 14.72 -7.09
CA GLU A 50 -10.97 14.77 -8.55
C GLU A 50 -9.63 14.70 -9.29
N ASN A 51 -8.49 14.82 -8.60
CA ASN A 51 -7.18 14.72 -9.25
C ASN A 51 -6.91 13.32 -9.83
N ALA A 52 -5.87 13.21 -10.65
CA ALA A 52 -5.49 11.98 -11.33
C ALA A 52 -5.32 10.82 -10.33
N TRP A 53 -4.70 11.08 -9.18
CA TRP A 53 -4.49 10.09 -8.14
C TRP A 53 -5.82 9.56 -7.58
N ALA A 54 -6.75 10.44 -7.22
CA ALA A 54 -8.05 10.08 -6.69
C ALA A 54 -8.89 9.30 -7.71
N GLN A 55 -8.86 9.70 -8.99
CA GLN A 55 -9.54 8.97 -10.06
C GLN A 55 -8.92 7.58 -10.28
N PHE A 56 -7.59 7.47 -10.24
CA PHE A 56 -6.88 6.22 -10.44
C PHE A 56 -7.12 5.25 -9.26
N GLU A 57 -7.07 5.72 -8.01
CA GLU A 57 -7.40 4.91 -6.83
C GLU A 57 -8.82 4.35 -6.88
N LYS A 58 -9.77 5.13 -7.42
CA LYS A 58 -11.18 4.71 -7.61
C LYS A 58 -11.38 3.81 -8.83
N ASN A 59 -10.31 3.47 -9.57
CA ASN A 59 -10.36 2.75 -10.85
C ASN A 59 -11.27 3.44 -11.89
N GLN A 60 -11.42 4.77 -11.82
CA GLN A 60 -12.19 5.55 -12.79
C GLN A 60 -11.42 5.78 -14.09
N ILE A 61 -10.09 5.74 -14.02
CA ILE A 61 -9.17 5.89 -15.15
C ILE A 61 -8.14 4.75 -15.16
N ASN A 62 -7.65 4.41 -16.36
CA ASN A 62 -6.57 3.43 -16.52
C ASN A 62 -5.18 4.08 -16.34
N LEU A 63 -4.13 3.26 -16.44
CA LEU A 63 -2.75 3.72 -16.23
C LEU A 63 -2.31 4.76 -17.27
N GLU A 64 -2.69 4.59 -18.54
CA GLU A 64 -2.33 5.51 -19.61
C GLU A 64 -2.97 6.89 -19.40
N GLN A 65 -4.24 6.91 -18.98
CA GLN A 65 -4.95 8.13 -18.60
C GLN A 65 -4.33 8.76 -17.33
N PHE A 66 -3.99 7.95 -16.32
CA PHE A 66 -3.30 8.43 -15.13
C PHE A 66 -1.95 9.06 -15.46
N ASP A 67 -1.16 8.43 -16.32
CA ASP A 67 0.15 8.92 -16.76
C ASP A 67 0.05 10.32 -17.37
N GLN A 68 -0.93 10.51 -18.25
CA GLN A 68 -1.19 11.80 -18.90
C GLN A 68 -1.70 12.86 -17.91
N LEU A 69 -2.74 12.53 -17.13
CA LEU A 69 -3.37 13.48 -16.20
C LEU A 69 -2.41 13.90 -15.09
N PHE A 70 -1.69 12.95 -14.48
CA PHE A 70 -0.71 13.25 -13.44
C PHE A 70 0.44 14.12 -13.98
N SER A 71 0.89 13.86 -15.21
CA SER A 71 1.91 14.69 -15.85
C SER A 71 1.45 16.12 -16.06
N LEU A 72 0.18 16.35 -16.42
CA LEU A 72 -0.39 17.68 -16.59
C LEU A 72 -0.59 18.40 -15.24
N GLU A 73 -1.07 17.68 -14.23
CA GLU A 73 -1.27 18.22 -12.88
C GLU A 73 0.05 18.64 -12.24
N SER A 74 1.08 17.81 -12.34
CA SER A 74 2.41 18.10 -11.83
C SER A 74 3.08 19.25 -12.61
N GLU A 75 2.96 19.30 -13.93
CA GLU A 75 3.49 20.38 -14.78
C GLU A 75 2.90 21.75 -14.41
N LYS A 76 1.59 21.81 -14.12
CA LYS A 76 0.93 23.04 -13.63
C LYS A 76 1.50 23.55 -12.30
N LEU A 77 2.16 22.68 -11.53
CA LEU A 77 2.80 23.03 -10.25
C LEU A 77 4.31 23.27 -10.39
N GLY A 78 4.85 23.20 -11.61
CA GLY A 78 6.23 23.56 -11.94
C GLY A 78 7.15 22.40 -12.29
N TYR A 79 6.71 21.15 -12.18
CA TYR A 79 7.54 19.98 -12.52
C TYR A 79 6.72 18.91 -13.21
N LYS A 80 7.06 18.58 -14.46
CA LYS A 80 6.38 17.53 -15.21
C LYS A 80 6.89 16.15 -14.79
N ILE A 81 6.03 15.31 -14.21
CA ILE A 81 6.38 13.96 -13.76
C ILE A 81 5.46 12.94 -14.43
N ALA A 82 6.04 11.92 -15.06
CA ALA A 82 5.26 10.82 -15.64
C ALA A 82 4.54 10.01 -14.54
N GLY A 83 3.23 9.85 -14.63
CA GLY A 83 2.45 9.07 -13.66
C GLY A 83 2.92 7.61 -13.58
N LYS A 84 3.32 6.98 -14.69
CA LYS A 84 3.91 5.64 -14.69
C LYS A 84 5.13 5.53 -13.78
N LYS A 85 5.93 6.60 -13.66
CA LYS A 85 7.08 6.63 -12.76
C LYS A 85 6.63 6.63 -11.30
N ILE A 86 5.55 7.35 -10.98
CA ILE A 86 4.96 7.34 -9.63
C ILE A 86 4.49 5.93 -9.27
N ILE A 87 3.80 5.23 -10.18
CA ILE A 87 3.34 3.86 -9.93
C ILE A 87 4.51 2.90 -9.66
N GLN A 88 5.62 3.04 -10.40
CA GLN A 88 6.83 2.23 -10.15
C GLN A 88 7.40 2.44 -8.74
N LEU A 89 7.37 3.69 -8.23
CA LEU A 89 7.89 4.02 -6.91
C LEU A 89 7.04 3.44 -5.76
N LEU A 90 5.77 3.10 -6.00
CA LEU A 90 4.89 2.49 -5.00
C LEU A 90 5.30 1.08 -4.62
N ASN A 91 6.04 0.38 -5.48
CA ASN A 91 6.42 -1.00 -5.22
C ASN A 91 7.36 -1.11 -4.00
N GLY A 92 8.17 -0.08 -3.72
CA GLY A 92 9.11 -0.09 -2.60
C GLY A 92 10.14 -1.22 -2.66
N CYS A 93 11.13 -1.21 -1.77
CA CYS A 93 12.02 -2.34 -1.58
C CYS A 93 11.56 -3.18 -0.38
N ILE A 94 11.65 -4.51 -0.48
CA ILE A 94 11.31 -5.41 0.63
C ILE A 94 12.32 -5.22 1.76
N ARG A 95 11.84 -5.04 3.00
CA ARG A 95 12.64 -5.01 4.23
C ARG A 95 12.88 -6.44 4.75
N PRO A 96 14.08 -7.04 4.58
CA PRO A 96 14.29 -8.46 4.91
C PRO A 96 14.10 -8.78 6.39
N GLN A 97 14.39 -7.83 7.29
CA GLN A 97 14.14 -7.97 8.72
C GLN A 97 12.65 -8.14 9.05
N MET A 98 11.76 -7.47 8.30
CA MET A 98 10.31 -7.54 8.52
C MET A 98 9.73 -8.84 7.98
N VAL A 99 10.21 -9.31 6.82
CA VAL A 99 9.88 -10.66 6.33
C VAL A 99 10.30 -11.74 7.34
N SER A 100 11.48 -11.59 7.94
CA SER A 100 11.97 -12.51 8.97
C SER A 100 11.12 -12.48 10.23
N LEU A 101 10.61 -11.30 10.62
CA LEU A 101 9.68 -11.14 11.72
C LEU A 101 8.36 -11.87 11.45
N VAL A 102 7.73 -11.66 10.29
CA VAL A 102 6.49 -12.35 9.91
C VAL A 102 6.64 -13.87 10.00
N LYS A 103 7.74 -14.42 9.47
CA LYS A 103 8.04 -15.87 9.54
C LYS A 103 8.15 -16.38 10.99
N ARG A 104 8.69 -15.58 11.91
CA ARG A 104 8.74 -15.95 13.34
C ARG A 104 7.36 -15.87 13.99
N CYS A 105 6.61 -14.80 13.72
CA CYS A 105 5.25 -14.60 14.24
C CYS A 105 4.30 -15.72 13.80
N LYS A 106 4.38 -16.13 12.53
CA LYS A 106 3.58 -17.22 11.94
C LYS A 106 3.69 -18.55 12.68
N LYS A 107 4.78 -18.80 13.42
CA LYS A 107 4.94 -20.02 14.24
C LYS A 107 4.04 -20.04 15.48
N LYS A 108 3.52 -18.90 15.91
CA LYS A 108 2.78 -18.74 17.20
C LYS A 108 1.44 -18.02 17.06
N TYR A 109 1.28 -17.20 16.02
CA TYR A 109 0.11 -16.35 15.81
C TYR A 109 -0.43 -16.53 14.40
N ILE A 110 -1.73 -16.28 14.22
CA ILE A 110 -2.30 -16.11 12.89
C ILE A 110 -1.79 -14.78 12.34
N THR A 111 -1.30 -14.75 11.11
CA THR A 111 -0.69 -13.56 10.51
C THR A 111 -1.45 -13.16 9.27
N ALA A 112 -1.92 -11.92 9.22
CA ALA A 112 -2.59 -11.36 8.05
C ALA A 112 -1.85 -10.13 7.52
N CYS A 113 -1.82 -9.99 6.19
CA CYS A 113 -1.40 -8.76 5.54
C CYS A 113 -2.64 -7.93 5.19
N LEU A 114 -2.70 -6.68 5.63
CA LEU A 114 -3.82 -5.75 5.41
C LEU A 114 -3.30 -4.56 4.58
N THR A 115 -3.47 -4.62 3.26
CA THR A 115 -2.87 -3.66 2.33
C THR A 115 -3.91 -2.82 1.60
N ASN A 116 -3.69 -1.51 1.57
CA ASN A 116 -4.33 -0.65 0.57
C ASN A 116 -3.58 -0.86 -0.75
N ASN A 117 -4.27 -1.34 -1.79
CA ASN A 117 -3.66 -1.56 -3.10
C ASN A 117 -4.60 -1.15 -4.24
N ILE A 118 -4.01 -0.97 -5.42
CA ILE A 118 -4.71 -0.65 -6.67
C ILE A 118 -4.79 -1.95 -7.49
N LYS A 119 -5.90 -2.16 -8.20
CA LYS A 119 -6.01 -3.33 -9.08
C LYS A 119 -4.91 -3.26 -10.13
N PRO A 120 -4.14 -4.33 -10.38
CA PRO A 120 -3.23 -4.34 -11.50
C PRO A 120 -4.05 -4.24 -12.80
N SER A 121 -3.95 -3.11 -13.50
CA SER A 121 -4.36 -3.03 -14.89
C SER A 121 -3.53 -4.02 -15.70
N SER A 122 -4.17 -4.74 -16.61
CA SER A 122 -3.63 -5.85 -17.41
C SER A 122 -2.33 -5.55 -18.17
N THR A 123 -1.88 -4.29 -18.22
CA THR A 123 -0.69 -3.82 -18.92
C THR A 123 0.51 -3.48 -18.04
N THR A 124 0.39 -3.51 -16.71
CA THR A 124 1.51 -3.23 -15.78
C THR A 124 1.89 -4.42 -14.94
N SER A 125 2.74 -5.27 -15.51
CA SER A 125 3.60 -6.12 -14.71
C SER A 125 5.00 -6.11 -15.31
N SER A 126 5.89 -5.29 -14.75
CA SER A 126 7.28 -5.72 -14.65
C SER A 126 7.26 -7.05 -13.88
N ASN A 127 7.60 -8.13 -14.58
CA ASN A 127 7.34 -9.51 -14.15
C ASN A 127 8.15 -9.97 -12.91
N SER A 128 9.13 -9.21 -12.43
CA SER A 128 10.02 -9.61 -11.34
C SER A 128 9.62 -9.05 -9.97
N GLU A 129 9.26 -7.77 -9.87
CA GLU A 129 8.93 -7.11 -8.59
C GLU A 129 7.55 -7.53 -8.08
N THR A 130 6.58 -7.64 -8.98
CA THR A 130 5.26 -8.24 -8.66
C THR A 130 5.39 -9.71 -8.25
N ALA A 131 6.36 -10.46 -8.79
CA ALA A 131 6.61 -11.84 -8.40
C ALA A 131 7.19 -11.93 -6.98
N ASN A 132 8.08 -11.02 -6.59
CA ASN A 132 8.62 -10.98 -5.23
C ASN A 132 7.53 -10.60 -4.21
N HIS A 133 6.68 -9.61 -4.49
CA HIS A 133 5.55 -9.28 -3.61
C HIS A 133 4.58 -10.45 -3.46
N LYS A 134 4.25 -11.13 -4.57
CA LYS A 134 3.42 -12.36 -4.52
C LYS A 134 4.04 -13.44 -3.64
N LYS A 135 5.37 -13.66 -3.71
CA LYS A 135 6.07 -14.60 -2.82
C LYS A 135 5.97 -14.20 -1.36
N ILE A 136 6.05 -12.90 -1.04
CA ILE A 136 5.90 -12.42 0.34
C ILE A 136 4.45 -12.55 0.83
N HIS A 137 3.46 -12.25 -0.01
CA HIS A 137 2.04 -12.46 0.31
C HIS A 137 1.76 -13.93 0.72
N GLN A 138 2.38 -14.89 0.04
CA GLN A 138 2.27 -16.32 0.37
C GLN A 138 2.86 -16.71 1.74
N ILE A 139 3.66 -15.84 2.37
CA ILE A 139 4.19 -16.08 3.71
C ILE A 139 3.08 -15.90 4.76
N PHE A 140 2.10 -15.03 4.53
CA PHE A 140 1.01 -14.81 5.49
C PHE A 140 0.03 -15.99 5.52
N HIS A 141 -0.82 -16.03 6.54
CA HIS A 141 -1.97 -16.95 6.55
C HIS A 141 -3.11 -16.36 5.73
N HIS A 142 -3.31 -15.04 5.81
CA HIS A 142 -4.33 -14.29 5.09
C HIS A 142 -3.75 -13.04 4.43
N VAL A 143 -4.34 -12.61 3.32
CA VAL A 143 -3.98 -11.37 2.62
C VAL A 143 -5.26 -10.66 2.24
N ILE A 144 -5.51 -9.51 2.87
CA ILE A 144 -6.69 -8.68 2.70
C ILE A 144 -6.30 -7.45 1.88
N GLU A 145 -6.90 -7.33 0.69
CA GLU A 145 -6.57 -6.31 -0.31
C GLU A 145 -7.76 -5.38 -0.51
N SER A 146 -7.58 -4.06 -0.30
CA SER A 146 -8.66 -3.08 -0.45
C SER A 146 -9.33 -3.14 -1.81
N SER A 147 -8.54 -3.39 -2.87
CA SER A 147 -9.01 -3.47 -4.24
C SER A 147 -9.98 -4.63 -4.52
N LYS A 148 -9.93 -5.69 -3.70
CA LYS A 148 -10.79 -6.89 -3.83
C LYS A 148 -12.10 -6.77 -3.09
N ILE A 149 -12.10 -6.07 -1.95
CA ILE A 149 -13.25 -6.03 -1.03
C ILE A 149 -14.02 -4.70 -1.07
N GLY A 150 -13.49 -3.68 -1.76
CA GLY A 150 -14.19 -2.41 -2.01
C GLY A 150 -14.26 -1.45 -0.83
N VAL A 151 -13.58 -1.78 0.28
CA VAL A 151 -13.33 -0.90 1.44
C VAL A 151 -11.83 -0.80 1.66
N ARG A 152 -11.36 0.24 2.36
CA ARG A 152 -9.91 0.46 2.59
C ARG A 152 -9.60 0.99 3.98
N LYS A 153 -8.34 0.93 4.41
CA LYS A 153 -7.88 1.66 5.60
C LYS A 153 -7.98 3.17 5.34
N PRO A 154 -8.42 4.00 6.32
CA PRO A 154 -8.72 3.66 7.72
C PRO A 154 -10.22 3.39 8.02
N GLU A 155 -11.03 2.99 7.03
CA GLU A 155 -12.46 2.75 7.24
C GLU A 155 -12.68 1.56 8.19
N ALA A 156 -13.52 1.74 9.21
CA ALA A 156 -13.80 0.70 10.20
C ALA A 156 -14.34 -0.61 9.58
N ALA A 157 -15.00 -0.52 8.42
CA ALA A 157 -15.50 -1.67 7.67
C ALA A 157 -14.36 -2.59 7.18
N PHE A 158 -13.21 -2.04 6.80
CA PHE A 158 -12.04 -2.81 6.37
C PHE A 158 -11.51 -3.69 7.49
N TYR A 159 -11.31 -3.12 8.69
CA TYR A 159 -10.81 -3.86 9.85
C TYR A 159 -11.79 -4.92 10.35
N ARG A 160 -13.10 -4.62 10.33
CA ARG A 160 -14.15 -5.61 10.65
C ARG A 160 -14.12 -6.79 9.68
N HIS A 161 -14.04 -6.51 8.39
CA HIS A 161 -13.93 -7.57 7.37
C HIS A 161 -12.70 -8.46 7.60
N ALA A 162 -11.53 -7.86 7.85
CA ALA A 162 -10.31 -8.60 8.13
C ALA A 162 -10.42 -9.49 9.39
N CYS A 163 -10.99 -8.99 10.48
CA CYS A 163 -11.19 -9.78 11.70
C CYS A 163 -12.16 -10.95 11.46
N THR A 164 -13.25 -10.72 10.73
CA THR A 164 -14.21 -11.77 10.35
C THR A 164 -13.57 -12.83 9.46
N GLU A 165 -12.81 -12.45 8.44
CA GLU A 165 -12.16 -13.40 7.51
C GLU A 165 -11.10 -14.25 8.23
N VAL A 166 -10.34 -13.64 9.15
CA VAL A 166 -9.32 -14.34 9.94
C VAL A 166 -9.93 -15.15 11.10
N GLY A 167 -11.18 -14.87 11.49
CA GLY A 167 -11.87 -15.54 12.59
C GLY A 167 -11.34 -15.15 13.98
N VAL A 168 -11.00 -13.87 14.19
CA VAL A 168 -10.44 -13.35 15.45
C VAL A 168 -11.19 -12.14 15.97
N GLU A 169 -11.22 -11.99 17.29
CA GLU A 169 -11.77 -10.80 17.95
C GLU A 169 -10.79 -9.63 17.85
N PRO A 170 -11.22 -8.39 17.55
CA PRO A 170 -10.33 -7.22 17.43
C PRO A 170 -9.43 -7.01 18.65
N THR A 171 -9.92 -7.30 19.85
CA THR A 171 -9.16 -7.16 21.11
C THR A 171 -8.00 -8.15 21.24
N SER A 172 -7.97 -9.20 20.41
CA SER A 172 -6.91 -10.23 20.37
C SER A 172 -5.89 -10.02 19.24
N VAL A 173 -5.95 -8.88 18.56
CA VAL A 173 -5.12 -8.56 17.40
C VAL A 173 -4.13 -7.45 17.73
N ILE A 174 -2.86 -7.64 17.36
CA ILE A 174 -1.89 -6.54 17.23
C ILE A 174 -1.85 -6.17 15.75
N PHE A 175 -1.94 -4.88 15.44
CA PHE A 175 -1.81 -4.38 14.07
C PHE A 175 -0.60 -3.45 13.95
N LEU A 176 0.26 -3.71 12.96
CA LEU A 176 1.39 -2.88 12.58
C LEU A 176 1.07 -2.21 11.25
N ASP A 177 0.96 -0.89 11.21
CA ASP A 177 0.64 -0.03 10.04
C ASP A 177 1.63 1.14 10.00
#